data_AF-A0A537J0R2-F1
#
_entry.id   AF-A0A537J0R2-F1
#
_cell.length_a   1.000
_cell.length_b   1.000
_cell.length_c   1.000
_cell.angle_alpha   90.00
_cell.angle_beta   90.00
_cell.angle_gamma   90.00
#
_symmetry.space_group_name_H-M   'P 1'
#
loop_
_entity.id
_entity.type
_entity.pdbx_description
1 polymer ?
#
loop_
_entity_poly.entity_id
_entity_poly.type
_entity_poly.pdbx_seq_one_letter_code
_entity_poly.pdbx_strand_id
1 'polypeptide(L)' 'ACVKHFAAYGAAIGGRDYNSVDMSERTLLEIYLPPFRAAVDAGAATLMNSFNDLNGIPATGNKHLQR' A
#
# COMPACT_ATOMS: atom_id res chain seq x y z
N ALA A 1 -7.88 15.92 2.00
CA ALA A 1 -8.27 14.62 1.39
C ALA A 1 -7.55 13.47 2.09
N CYS A 2 -8.06 12.25 1.99
CA CYS A 2 -7.47 11.03 2.57
C CYS A 2 -7.20 10.01 1.45
N VAL A 3 -5.94 9.67 1.19
CA VAL A 3 -5.53 8.76 0.12
C VAL A 3 -5.64 7.33 0.62
N LYS A 4 -6.12 6.41 -0.22
CA LYS A 4 -6.33 5.01 0.15
C LYS A 4 -6.15 4.07 -1.04
N HIS A 5 -5.84 2.79 -0.84
CA HIS A 5 -5.54 2.12 0.43
C HIS A 5 -4.04 1.84 0.50
N PHE A 6 -3.35 2.45 1.48
CA PHE A 6 -1.89 2.43 1.59
C PHE A 6 -1.42 1.13 2.27
N ALA A 7 -0.80 0.17 1.57
CA ALA A 7 -0.40 0.16 0.16
C ALA A 7 -0.64 -1.19 -0.52
N ALA A 8 -0.50 -1.22 -1.85
CA ALA A 8 -0.57 -2.41 -2.70
C ALA A 8 -1.87 -3.22 -2.65
N TYR A 9 -2.95 -2.68 -2.09
CA TYR A 9 -4.22 -3.40 -1.88
C TYR A 9 -4.82 -4.06 -3.14
N GLY A 10 -4.62 -3.44 -4.31
CA GLY A 10 -5.11 -3.98 -5.58
C GLY A 10 -4.31 -5.19 -6.11
N ALA A 11 -3.22 -5.59 -5.46
CA ALA A 11 -2.36 -6.70 -5.86
C ALA A 11 -2.70 -8.03 -5.15
N ALA A 12 -3.87 -8.11 -4.51
CA ALA A 12 -4.28 -9.27 -3.74
C ALA A 12 -4.22 -10.56 -4.60
N ILE A 13 -3.61 -11.61 -4.06
CA ILE A 13 -3.40 -12.87 -4.78
C ILE A 13 -4.75 -13.44 -5.25
N GLY A 14 -4.82 -13.78 -6.54
CA GLY A 14 -6.03 -14.30 -7.16
C GLY A 14 -7.17 -13.28 -7.29
N GLY A 15 -6.90 -11.98 -7.09
CA GLY A 15 -7.92 -10.92 -7.18
C GLY A 15 -9.00 -11.01 -6.11
N ARG A 16 -8.78 -11.79 -5.05
CA ARG A 16 -9.72 -11.94 -3.95
C ARG A 16 -9.52 -10.79 -2.97
N ASP A 17 -10.60 -10.06 -2.71
CA ASP A 17 -10.58 -8.96 -1.75
C ASP A 17 -10.05 -9.41 -0.38
N TYR A 18 -9.31 -8.53 0.30
CA TYR A 18 -8.61 -8.75 1.58
C TYR A 18 -7.50 -9.81 1.59
N ASN A 19 -7.24 -10.49 0.48
CA ASN A 19 -6.24 -11.55 0.45
C ASN A 19 -4.81 -11.00 0.52
N SER A 20 -3.86 -11.88 0.80
CA SER A 20 -2.43 -11.53 0.92
C SER A 20 -1.86 -10.92 -0.34
N VAL A 21 -0.85 -10.07 -0.14
CA VAL A 21 -0.04 -9.48 -1.21
C VAL A 21 1.42 -9.86 -0.98
N ASP A 22 2.05 -10.41 -2.02
CA ASP A 22 3.47 -10.74 -2.05
C ASP A 22 4.13 -10.07 -3.26
N MET A 23 5.17 -9.26 -3.03
CA MET A 23 5.95 -8.64 -4.10
C MET A 23 7.32 -8.18 -3.63
N SER A 24 8.23 -8.01 -4.60
CA SER A 24 9.53 -7.41 -4.34
C SER A 24 9.43 -5.95 -3.93
N GLU A 25 10.40 -5.47 -3.15
CA GLU A 25 10.51 -4.05 -2.80
C GLU A 25 10.61 -3.15 -4.04
N ARG A 26 11.32 -3.63 -5.08
CA ARG A 26 11.40 -2.92 -6.36
C ARG A 26 10.03 -2.71 -6.99
N THR A 27 9.23 -3.78 -7.07
CA THR A 27 7.85 -3.71 -7.60
C THR A 27 7.00 -2.75 -6.78
N LEU A 28 7.09 -2.81 -5.45
CA LEU A 28 6.37 -1.91 -4.56
C LEU A 28 6.71 -0.44 -4.86
N LEU A 29 8.00 -0.10 -4.91
CA LEU A 29 8.48 1.28 -5.10
C LEU A 29 8.24 1.82 -6.51
N GLU A 30 8.51 1.02 -7.55
CA GLU A 30 8.46 1.48 -8.94
C GLU A 30 7.03 1.47 -9.52
N ILE A 31 6.14 0.60 -9.02
CA ILE A 31 4.82 0.38 -9.63
C ILE A 31 3.67 0.82 -8.71
N TYR A 32 3.70 0.45 -7.43
CA TYR A 32 2.54 0.62 -6.55
C TYR A 32 2.55 1.89 -5.69
N LEU A 33 3.73 2.37 -5.28
CA LEU A 33 3.87 3.59 -4.48
C LEU A 33 3.81 4.93 -5.24
N PRO A 34 4.12 5.04 -6.56
CA PRO A 34 4.10 6.34 -7.23
C PRO A 34 2.78 7.12 -7.14
N PRO A 35 1.59 6.51 -7.24
CA PRO A 35 0.33 7.24 -7.08
C PRO A 35 0.14 7.82 -5.66
N PHE A 36 0.58 7.11 -4.63
CA PHE A 36 0.53 7.62 -3.25
C PHE A 36 1.49 8.78 -3.07
N ARG A 37 2.70 8.69 -3.64
CA ARG A 37 3.66 9.79 -3.63
C ARG A 37 3.10 11.02 -4.31
N ALA A 38 2.53 10.88 -5.51
CA ALA A 38 1.91 11.97 -6.24
C ALA A 38 0.75 12.62 -5.46
N ALA A 39 -0.05 11.82 -4.74
CA ALA A 39 -1.14 12.34 -3.93
C ALA A 39 -0.64 13.12 -2.69
N VAL A 40 0.44 12.67 -2.06
CA VAL A 40 1.11 13.43 -0.98
C VAL A 40 1.70 14.72 -1.52
N ASP A 41 2.40 14.67 -2.65
CA ASP A 41 2.99 15.86 -3.31
C ASP A 41 1.90 16.87 -3.73
N ALA A 42 0.70 16.40 -4.06
CA ALA A 42 -0.48 17.22 -4.35
C ALA A 42 -1.18 17.78 -3.09
N GLY A 43 -0.68 17.51 -1.88
CA GLY A 43 -1.18 18.07 -0.63
C GLY A 43 -2.24 17.22 0.10
N ALA A 44 -2.29 15.91 -0.15
CA ALA A 44 -3.10 15.03 0.70
C ALA A 44 -2.58 15.01 2.14
N ALA A 45 -3.45 15.33 3.09
CA ALA A 45 -3.08 15.46 4.51
C ALA A 45 -3.01 14.12 5.24
N THR A 46 -3.73 13.10 4.77
CA THR A 46 -3.83 11.80 5.45
C THR A 46 -3.82 10.64 4.45
N LEU A 47 -3.37 9.49 4.94
CA LEU A 47 -3.45 8.20 4.26
C LEU A 47 -4.25 7.23 5.11
N MET A 48 -5.05 6.38 4.47
CA MET A 48 -5.76 5.26 5.10
C MET A 48 -5.05 3.97 4.74
N ASN A 49 -4.72 3.19 5.77
CA ASN A 49 -4.05 1.90 5.61
C ASN A 49 -4.92 0.90 4.84
N SER A 50 -4.26 -0.01 4.13
CA SER A 50 -4.91 -1.17 3.51
C SER A 50 -5.10 -2.31 4.51
N PHE A 51 -5.96 -3.26 4.12
CA PHE A 51 -6.26 -4.44 4.92
C PHE A 51 -5.28 -5.59 4.71
N ASN A 52 -4.68 -5.69 3.52
CA ASN A 52 -3.80 -6.80 3.18
C ASN A 52 -2.55 -6.82 4.05
N ASP A 53 -1.98 -8.01 4.24
CA ASP A 53 -0.56 -8.12 4.53
C ASP A 53 0.26 -7.84 3.27
N LEU A 54 1.45 -7.29 3.47
CA LEU A 54 2.46 -7.11 2.45
C LEU A 54 3.68 -7.91 2.88
N ASN A 55 3.98 -8.98 2.14
CA ASN A 55 5.05 -9.92 2.44
C ASN A 55 4.95 -10.48 3.88
N GLY A 56 3.73 -10.83 4.31
CA GLY A 56 3.46 -11.42 5.63
C GLY A 56 3.29 -10.43 6.78
N ILE A 57 3.38 -9.12 6.55
CA ILE A 57 3.17 -8.11 7.60
C ILE A 57 1.93 -7.25 7.26
N PRO A 58 0.88 -7.24 8.09
CA PRO A 58 -0.31 -6.40 7.89
C PRO A 58 0.07 -4.94 7.66
N ALA A 59 -0.47 -4.28 6.63
CA ALA A 59 -0.07 -2.92 6.25
C ALA A 59 -0.18 -1.91 7.40
N THR A 60 -1.22 -2.06 8.25
CA THR A 60 -1.41 -1.21 9.44
C THR A 60 -0.29 -1.35 10.48
N GLY A 61 0.33 -2.52 10.59
CA GLY A 61 1.44 -2.81 11.51
C GLY A 61 2.82 -2.79 10.85
N ASN A 62 2.90 -2.54 9.54
CA ASN A 62 4.13 -2.64 8.79
C ASN A 62 5.01 -1.39 9.00
N LYS A 63 6.07 -1.51 9.80
CA LYS A 63 6.96 -0.38 10.09
C LYS A 63 7.57 0.26 8.84
N HIS A 64 7.90 -0.53 7.81
CA HIS A 64 8.47 0.00 6.56
C HIS A 64 7.48 0.86 5.77
N LEU A 65 6.17 0.59 5.89
CA LEU A 65 5.15 1.46 5.31
C LEU A 65 4.86 2.67 6.21
N GLN A 66 4.82 2.48 7.53
CA GLN A 66 4.32 3.48 8.48
C GLN A 66 5.39 4.44 9.03
N ARG A 67 6.69 4.17 8.83
CA ARG A 67 7.82 4.93 9.41
C ARG A 67 9.00 4.98 8.46
#